data_AF-A0A4Q1VJA1-F1
#
_entry.id   AF-A0A4Q1VJA1-F1
#
_cell.length_a   1.000
_cell.length_b   1.000
_cell.length_c   1.000
_cell.angle_alpha   90.00
_cell.angle_beta   90.00
_cell.angle_gamma   90.00
#
_symmetry.space_group_name_H-M   'P 1'
#
loop_
_entity.id
_entity.type
_entity.pdbx_description
1 polymer ?
#
loop_
_entity_poly.entity_id
_entity_poly.type
_entity_poly.pdbx_seq_one_letter_code
_entity_poly.pdbx_strand_id
1 'polypeptide(L)'
;MDTHSLASPDLFARRLRDLCGELARGDYDNIDSLFAMTADVDAPETVRELAEAFGSMAVQIEAREFRLGGMLAELKEANRRLEDANRHIASENADLKTKVQRLAIEIDQTRKEREVEAIVETDYFRALQERAQAMRQRREAGSPEKGERA
;
A
#
# COMPACT_ATOMS: atom_id res chain seq x y z
N MET A 1 61.67 -39.44 -30.86
CA MET A 1 60.56 -40.02 -30.08
C MET A 1 60.10 -38.93 -29.15
N ASP A 2 59.22 -38.04 -29.60
CA ASP A 2 58.65 -36.97 -28.76
C ASP A 2 57.30 -36.59 -29.37
N THR A 3 56.26 -37.39 -29.10
CA THR A 3 54.89 -37.14 -29.58
C THR A 3 53.88 -37.09 -28.43
N HIS A 4 54.32 -36.71 -27.22
CA HIS A 4 53.47 -36.69 -26.02
C HIS A 4 53.36 -35.34 -25.28
N SER A 5 53.87 -34.22 -25.77
CA SER A 5 54.02 -33.02 -24.92
C SER A 5 53.42 -31.70 -25.47
N LEU A 6 52.29 -31.76 -26.18
CA LEU A 6 51.58 -30.54 -26.65
C LEU A 6 50.05 -30.57 -26.52
N ALA A 7 49.46 -31.54 -25.80
CA ALA A 7 48.11 -31.39 -25.27
C ALA A 7 48.20 -30.49 -24.03
N SER A 8 48.52 -29.22 -24.29
CA SER A 8 49.20 -28.33 -23.34
C SER A 8 48.28 -27.84 -22.22
N PRO A 9 48.81 -27.62 -21.01
CA PRO A 9 48.19 -26.85 -19.92
C PRO A 9 47.43 -25.58 -20.38
N ASP A 10 47.91 -24.96 -21.45
CA ASP A 10 47.27 -23.82 -22.12
C ASP A 10 45.84 -24.07 -22.61
N LEU A 11 45.48 -25.29 -22.99
CA LEU A 11 44.12 -25.63 -23.43
C LEU A 11 43.15 -25.61 -22.25
N PHE A 12 43.53 -26.23 -21.13
CA PHE A 12 42.74 -26.22 -19.89
C PHE A 12 42.58 -24.80 -19.35
N ALA A 13 43.64 -24.00 -19.38
CA ALA A 13 43.60 -22.60 -18.96
C ALA A 13 42.68 -21.74 -19.86
N ARG A 14 42.72 -21.94 -21.19
CA ARG A 14 41.80 -21.25 -22.12
C ARG A 14 40.35 -21.64 -21.87
N ARG A 15 40.08 -22.93 -21.70
CA ARG A 15 38.73 -23.42 -21.39
C ARG A 15 38.20 -22.85 -20.08
N LEU A 16 39.01 -22.85 -19.02
CA LEU A 16 38.63 -22.27 -17.73
C LEU A 16 38.34 -20.77 -17.89
N ARG A 17 39.20 -20.02 -18.58
CA ARG A 17 39.00 -18.59 -18.84
C ARG A 17 37.69 -18.31 -19.56
N ASP A 18 37.37 -19.11 -20.58
CA ASP A 18 36.16 -18.91 -21.38
C ASP A 18 34.90 -19.19 -20.52
N LEU A 19 34.91 -20.27 -19.71
CA LEU A 19 33.84 -20.57 -18.73
C LEU A 19 33.71 -19.47 -17.65
N CYS A 20 34.81 -18.96 -17.12
CA CYS A 20 34.78 -17.83 -16.18
C CYS A 20 34.19 -16.56 -16.83
N GLY A 21 34.42 -16.35 -18.13
CA GLY A 21 33.85 -15.24 -18.88
C GLY A 21 32.35 -15.37 -19.14
N GLU A 22 31.83 -16.59 -19.28
CA GLU A 22 30.39 -16.88 -19.27
C GLU A 22 29.79 -16.63 -17.89
N LEU A 23 30.40 -17.20 -16.85
CA LEU A 23 29.98 -17.04 -15.46
C LEU A 23 29.89 -15.56 -15.04
N ALA A 24 30.88 -14.75 -15.40
CA ALA A 24 30.91 -13.32 -15.09
C ALA A 24 29.81 -12.52 -15.79
N ARG A 25 29.26 -13.02 -16.90
CA ARG A 25 28.11 -12.43 -17.60
C ARG A 25 26.77 -12.94 -17.05
N GLY A 26 26.79 -13.83 -16.06
CA GLY A 26 25.60 -14.49 -15.53
C GLY A 26 25.06 -15.60 -16.44
N ASP A 27 25.89 -16.12 -17.34
CA ASP A 27 25.55 -17.28 -18.16
C ASP A 27 26.07 -18.54 -17.46
N TYR A 28 25.13 -19.39 -17.03
CA TYR A 28 25.40 -20.60 -16.26
C TYR A 28 25.12 -21.88 -17.06
N ASP A 29 24.80 -21.77 -18.37
CA ASP A 29 24.38 -22.92 -19.19
C ASP A 29 25.46 -24.01 -19.27
N ASN A 30 26.74 -23.60 -19.24
CA ASN A 30 27.88 -24.51 -19.33
C ASN A 30 28.55 -24.81 -17.98
N ILE A 31 27.89 -24.54 -16.85
CA ILE A 31 28.47 -24.74 -15.52
C ILE A 31 28.91 -26.20 -15.26
N ASP A 32 28.23 -27.17 -15.86
CA ASP A 32 28.60 -28.59 -15.77
C ASP A 32 30.00 -28.87 -16.35
N SER A 33 30.43 -28.09 -17.35
CA SER A 33 31.80 -28.18 -17.86
C SER A 33 32.83 -27.69 -16.86
N LEU A 34 32.49 -26.71 -16.01
CA LEU A 34 33.36 -26.23 -14.94
C LEU A 34 33.52 -27.29 -13.87
N PHE A 35 32.44 -27.98 -13.49
CA PHE A 35 32.49 -29.11 -12.55
C PHE A 35 33.23 -30.32 -13.13
N ALA A 36 33.06 -30.63 -14.41
CA ALA A 36 33.82 -31.70 -15.04
C ALA A 36 35.34 -31.45 -14.98
N MET A 37 35.78 -30.18 -15.08
CA MET A 37 37.20 -29.81 -14.98
C MET A 37 37.80 -30.00 -13.58
N THR A 38 37.00 -30.02 -12.51
CA THR A 38 37.52 -30.27 -11.15
C THR A 38 37.95 -31.73 -10.96
N ALA A 39 37.32 -32.65 -11.70
CA ALA A 39 37.59 -34.09 -11.64
C ALA A 39 38.55 -34.58 -12.73
N ASP A 40 38.98 -33.69 -13.64
CA ASP A 40 39.85 -34.05 -14.75
C ASP A 40 41.29 -34.30 -14.26
N VAL A 41 41.74 -35.56 -14.32
CA VAL A 41 43.05 -35.98 -13.82
C VAL A 41 44.20 -35.48 -14.70
N ASP A 42 43.91 -35.17 -15.97
CA ASP A 42 44.89 -34.66 -16.93
C ASP A 42 45.05 -33.14 -16.83
N ALA A 43 44.14 -32.46 -16.12
CA ALA A 43 44.23 -31.03 -15.87
C ALA A 43 45.31 -30.71 -14.82
N PRO A 44 46.10 -29.63 -15.02
CA PRO A 44 47.02 -29.14 -14.00
C PRO A 44 46.31 -28.85 -12.68
N GLU A 45 46.95 -29.18 -11.56
CA GLU A 45 46.37 -29.05 -10.21
C GLU A 45 45.81 -27.64 -9.95
N THR A 46 46.56 -26.60 -10.31
CA THR A 46 46.12 -25.21 -10.16
C THR A 46 44.86 -24.87 -10.96
N VAL A 47 44.67 -25.49 -12.13
CA VAL A 47 43.46 -25.27 -12.95
C VAL A 47 42.27 -25.97 -12.31
N ARG A 48 42.45 -27.16 -11.72
CA ARG A 48 41.38 -27.86 -11.00
C ARG A 48 40.97 -27.10 -9.75
N GLU A 49 41.91 -26.60 -8.96
CA GLU A 49 41.64 -25.80 -7.77
C GLU A 49 40.86 -24.53 -8.11
N LEU A 50 41.25 -23.84 -9.19
CA LEU A 50 40.51 -22.67 -9.66
C LEU A 50 39.11 -23.05 -10.15
N ALA A 51 38.97 -24.14 -10.92
CA ALA A 51 37.67 -24.63 -11.35
C ALA A 51 36.76 -24.96 -10.14
N GLU A 52 37.31 -25.55 -9.08
CA GLU A 52 36.59 -25.87 -7.85
C GLU A 52 36.15 -24.59 -7.10
N ALA A 53 37.05 -23.61 -7.00
CA ALA A 53 36.74 -22.33 -6.37
C ALA A 53 35.63 -21.57 -7.14
N PHE A 54 35.72 -21.53 -8.47
CA PHE A 54 34.70 -20.88 -9.30
C PHE A 54 33.38 -21.65 -9.31
N GLY A 55 33.42 -22.99 -9.34
CA GLY A 55 32.22 -23.82 -9.22
C GLY A 55 31.51 -23.61 -7.88
N SER A 56 32.28 -23.56 -6.78
CA SER A 56 31.74 -23.22 -5.46
C SER A 56 31.11 -21.82 -5.42
N MET A 57 31.76 -20.84 -6.05
CA MET A 57 31.24 -19.47 -6.13
C MET A 57 29.94 -19.41 -6.94
N ALA A 58 29.85 -20.12 -8.06
CA ALA A 58 28.66 -20.17 -8.88
C ALA A 58 27.45 -20.71 -8.11
N VAL A 59 27.62 -21.81 -7.37
CA VAL A 59 26.56 -22.36 -6.49
C VAL A 59 26.13 -21.35 -5.42
N GLN A 60 27.08 -20.63 -4.82
CA GLN A 60 26.76 -19.60 -3.82
C GLN A 60 25.99 -18.42 -4.41
N ILE A 61 26.31 -18.02 -5.65
CA ILE A 61 25.59 -16.97 -6.37
C ILE A 61 24.16 -17.43 -6.62
N GLU A 62 23.96 -18.62 -7.19
CA GLU A 62 22.64 -19.18 -7.45
C GLU A 62 21.77 -19.24 -6.17
N ALA A 63 22.34 -19.75 -5.08
CA ALA A 63 21.66 -19.81 -3.79
C ALA A 63 21.31 -18.41 -3.24
N ARG A 64 22.15 -17.40 -3.50
CA ARG A 64 21.87 -16.01 -3.14
C ARG A 64 20.76 -15.43 -4.03
N GLU A 65 20.78 -15.68 -5.33
CA GLU A 65 19.77 -15.19 -6.26
C GLU A 65 18.40 -15.79 -5.97
N PHE A 66 18.33 -17.10 -5.74
CA PHE A 66 17.11 -17.78 -5.31
C PHE A 66 16.53 -17.15 -4.04
N ARG A 67 17.39 -16.92 -3.03
CA ARG A 67 16.97 -16.27 -1.77
C ARG A 67 16.48 -14.84 -1.99
N LEU A 68 17.17 -14.05 -2.81
CA LEU A 68 16.77 -12.68 -3.14
C LEU A 68 15.44 -12.64 -3.89
N GLY A 69 15.24 -13.56 -4.82
CA GLY A 69 13.96 -13.75 -5.52
C GLY A 69 12.82 -14.06 -4.55
N GLY A 70 13.05 -14.96 -3.60
CA GLY A 70 12.10 -15.26 -2.52
C GLY A 70 11.76 -14.05 -1.66
N MET A 71 12.78 -13.33 -1.17
CA MET A 71 12.58 -12.10 -0.38
C MET A 71 11.83 -11.01 -1.16
N LEU A 72 12.10 -10.87 -2.46
CA LEU A 72 11.39 -9.93 -3.32
C LEU A 72 9.91 -10.31 -3.47
N ALA A 73 9.61 -11.60 -3.60
CA ALA A 73 8.24 -12.11 -3.66
C ALA A 73 7.49 -11.84 -2.34
N GLU A 74 8.12 -12.14 -1.20
CA GLU A 74 7.56 -11.85 0.13
C GLU A 74 7.31 -10.35 0.33
N LEU A 75 8.27 -9.49 -0.05
CA LEU A 75 8.14 -8.04 0.07
C LEU A 75 6.98 -7.50 -0.78
N LYS A 76 6.83 -7.99 -2.01
CA LYS A 76 5.72 -7.60 -2.90
C LYS A 76 4.37 -7.99 -2.31
N GLU A 77 4.27 -9.20 -1.78
CA GLU A 77 3.04 -9.70 -1.14
C GLU A 77 2.71 -8.90 0.13
N ALA A 78 3.70 -8.62 0.97
CA ALA A 78 3.52 -7.80 2.16
C ALA A 78 3.07 -6.38 1.80
N ASN A 79 3.68 -5.77 0.78
CA ASN A 79 3.29 -4.43 0.34
C ASN A 79 1.84 -4.41 -0.17
N ARG A 80 1.45 -5.41 -0.97
CA ARG A 80 0.06 -5.55 -1.44
C ARG A 80 -0.92 -5.63 -0.27
N ARG A 81 -0.63 -6.42 0.76
CA ARG A 81 -1.48 -6.53 1.96
C ARG A 81 -1.58 -5.21 2.72
N LEU A 82 -0.48 -4.46 2.83
CA LEU A 82 -0.48 -3.14 3.46
C LEU A 82 -1.31 -2.13 2.67
N GLU A 83 -1.20 -2.12 1.34
CA GLU A 83 -2.03 -1.28 0.47
C GLU A 83 -3.52 -1.61 0.62
N ASP A 84 -3.87 -2.89 0.67
CA ASP A 84 -5.25 -3.34 0.88
C ASP A 84 -5.79 -2.91 2.26
N ALA A 85 -5.01 -3.13 3.32
CA ALA A 85 -5.38 -2.73 4.67
C ALA A 85 -5.53 -1.21 4.80
N ASN A 86 -4.61 -0.44 4.23
CA ASN A 86 -4.67 1.02 4.22
C ASN A 86 -5.90 1.53 3.48
N ARG A 87 -6.24 0.95 2.33
CA ARG A 87 -7.46 1.30 1.59
C ARG A 87 -8.71 1.02 2.41
N HIS A 88 -8.75 -0.13 3.10
CA HIS A 88 -9.87 -0.49 3.96
C HIS A 88 -10.03 0.50 5.12
N ILE A 89 -8.95 0.76 5.87
CA ILE A 89 -8.95 1.72 6.99
C ILE A 89 -9.33 3.13 6.52
N ALA A 90 -8.83 3.57 5.36
CA ALA A 90 -9.18 4.88 4.81
C ALA A 90 -10.67 5.00 4.50
N SER A 91 -11.29 3.94 3.95
CA SER A 91 -12.73 3.88 3.72
C SER A 91 -13.51 3.93 5.02
N GLU A 92 -13.15 3.10 6.01
CA GLU A 92 -13.84 3.07 7.30
C GLU A 92 -13.73 4.41 8.03
N ASN A 93 -12.56 5.05 8.00
CA ASN A 93 -12.36 6.37 8.60
C ASN A 93 -13.22 7.44 7.93
N ALA A 94 -13.36 7.41 6.60
CA ALA A 94 -14.23 8.35 5.88
C ALA A 94 -15.70 8.15 6.27
N ASP A 95 -16.16 6.90 6.35
CA ASP A 95 -17.52 6.56 6.75
C ASP A 95 -17.80 6.95 8.20
N LEU A 96 -16.89 6.65 9.11
CA LEU A 96 -16.98 7.01 10.52
C LEU A 96 -17.01 8.53 10.70
N LYS A 97 -16.16 9.27 9.99
CA LYS A 97 -16.15 10.73 10.02
C LYS A 97 -17.49 11.31 9.57
N THR A 98 -18.08 10.76 8.51
CA THR A 98 -19.41 11.17 8.03
C THR A 98 -20.50 10.88 9.06
N LYS A 99 -20.47 9.70 9.68
CA LYS A 99 -21.41 9.32 10.75
C LYS A 99 -21.30 10.25 11.96
N VAL A 100 -20.09 10.56 12.40
CA VAL A 100 -19.84 11.49 13.51
C VAL A 100 -20.34 12.90 13.20
N GLN A 101 -20.07 13.41 11.99
CA GLN A 101 -20.57 14.72 11.56
C GLN A 101 -22.10 14.78 11.56
N ARG A 102 -22.77 13.75 11.03
CA ARG A 102 -24.23 13.67 11.05
C ARG A 102 -24.80 13.66 12.46
N LEU A 103 -24.23 12.84 13.36
CA LEU A 103 -24.67 12.77 14.75
C LEU A 103 -24.45 14.12 15.49
N ALA A 104 -23.35 14.82 15.19
CA ALA A 104 -23.11 16.14 15.76
C ALA A 104 -24.19 17.16 15.33
N ILE A 105 -24.57 17.17 14.05
CA ILE A 105 -25.65 18.02 13.53
C ILE A 105 -26.99 17.68 14.19
N GLU A 106 -27.31 16.39 14.32
CA GLU A 106 -28.55 15.93 14.93
C GLU A 106 -28.64 16.36 16.41
N ILE A 107 -27.56 16.17 17.18
CA ILE A 107 -27.50 16.58 18.59
C ILE A 107 -27.70 18.10 18.72
N ASP A 108 -27.03 18.90 17.88
CA ASP A 108 -27.18 20.36 17.89
C ASP A 108 -28.60 20.79 17.56
N GLN A 109 -29.25 20.14 16.58
CA GLN A 109 -30.63 20.43 16.21
C GLN A 109 -31.61 20.08 17.34
N THR A 110 -31.47 18.92 17.95
CA THR A 110 -32.30 18.52 19.11
C THR A 110 -32.11 19.46 20.30
N ARG A 111 -30.88 19.95 20.54
CA ARG A 111 -30.62 20.95 21.59
C ARG A 111 -31.32 22.28 21.30
N LYS A 112 -31.22 22.78 20.06
CA LYS A 112 -31.91 24.00 19.63
C LYS A 112 -33.42 23.88 19.76
N GLU A 113 -34.00 22.74 19.38
CA GLU A 113 -35.44 22.50 19.51
C GLU A 113 -35.90 22.57 20.97
N ARG A 114 -35.15 21.93 21.88
CA ARG A 114 -35.42 22.00 23.33
C ARG A 114 -35.27 23.41 23.89
N GLU A 115 -34.27 24.16 23.44
CA GLU A 115 -34.10 25.56 23.85
C GLU A 115 -35.27 26.44 23.37
N VAL A 116 -35.73 26.26 22.14
CA VAL A 116 -36.89 26.97 21.60
C VAL A 116 -38.16 26.60 22.38
N GLU A 117 -38.39 25.32 22.63
CA GLU A 117 -39.53 24.85 23.43
C GLU A 117 -39.52 25.48 24.82
N ALA A 118 -38.38 25.45 25.51
CA ALA A 118 -38.22 26.08 26.82
C ALA A 118 -38.51 27.59 26.79
N ILE A 119 -38.11 28.31 25.73
CA ILE A 119 -38.43 29.75 25.58
C ILE A 119 -39.93 29.95 25.31
N VAL A 120 -40.54 29.15 24.44
CA VAL A 120 -41.97 29.27 24.10
C VAL A 120 -42.86 29.06 25.33
N GLU A 121 -42.47 28.17 26.23
CA GLU A 121 -43.22 27.90 27.46
C GLU A 121 -43.09 29.02 28.53
N THR A 122 -42.10 29.91 28.40
CA THR A 122 -41.95 31.03 29.33
C THR A 122 -43.07 32.06 29.21
N ASP A 123 -43.34 32.76 30.31
CA ASP A 123 -44.36 33.80 30.39
C ASP A 123 -44.13 34.95 29.39
N TYR A 124 -42.90 35.12 28.87
CA TYR A 124 -42.56 36.11 27.86
C TYR A 124 -43.31 35.90 26.53
N PHE A 125 -43.40 34.66 26.06
CA PHE A 125 -44.06 34.35 24.78
C PHE A 125 -45.59 34.45 24.89
N ARG A 126 -46.14 34.02 26.03
CA ARG A 126 -47.56 34.20 26.38
C ARG A 126 -47.94 35.68 26.38
N ALA A 127 -47.15 36.53 27.05
CA ALA A 127 -47.38 37.98 27.09
C ALA A 127 -47.28 38.63 25.69
N LEU A 128 -46.35 38.16 24.85
CA LEU A 128 -46.21 38.64 23.47
C LEU A 128 -47.44 38.28 22.60
N GLN A 129 -47.96 37.05 22.74
CA GLN A 129 -49.18 36.61 22.05
C GLN A 129 -50.41 37.44 22.46
N GLU A 130 -50.61 37.66 23.76
CA GLU A 130 -51.70 38.49 24.27
C GLU A 130 -51.62 39.91 23.71
N ARG A 131 -50.42 40.50 23.70
CA ARG A 131 -50.20 41.85 23.17
C ARG A 131 -50.45 41.94 21.66
N ALA A 132 -50.08 40.92 20.90
CA ALA A 132 -50.36 40.84 19.47
C ALA A 132 -51.85 40.65 19.17
N GLN A 133 -52.57 39.82 19.96
CA GLN A 133 -54.03 39.66 19.84
C GLN A 133 -54.75 40.96 20.17
N ALA A 134 -54.36 41.67 21.22
CA ALA A 134 -54.94 42.97 21.56
C ALA A 134 -54.76 44.01 20.44
N MET A 135 -53.61 44.01 19.74
CA MET A 135 -53.42 44.86 18.56
C MET A 135 -54.32 44.46 17.39
N ARG A 136 -54.54 43.16 17.14
CA ARG A 136 -55.45 42.69 16.09
C ARG A 136 -56.91 43.03 16.38
N GLN A 137 -57.37 42.78 17.61
CA GLN A 137 -58.73 43.12 18.02
C GLN A 137 -58.99 44.62 17.94
N ARG A 138 -58.00 45.47 18.26
CA ARG A 138 -58.08 46.92 18.03
C ARG A 138 -58.17 47.30 16.55
N ARG A 139 -57.53 46.53 15.66
CA ARG A 139 -57.55 46.76 14.21
C ARG A 139 -58.85 46.28 13.56
N GLU A 140 -59.42 45.18 14.06
CA GLU A 140 -60.72 44.65 13.65
C GLU A 140 -61.88 45.52 14.18
N ALA A 141 -61.84 45.92 15.45
CA ALA A 141 -62.81 46.88 16.02
C ALA A 141 -62.68 48.30 15.44
N GLY A 142 -61.52 48.61 14.85
CA GLY A 142 -61.24 49.87 14.15
C GLY A 142 -61.58 49.87 12.66
N SER A 143 -62.19 48.81 12.11
CA SER A 143 -62.77 48.81 10.77
C SER A 143 -64.27 49.14 10.88
N PRO A 144 -64.68 50.41 10.71
CA PRO A 144 -66.08 50.77 10.80
C PRO A 144 -66.83 50.22 9.58
N GLU A 145 -68.02 49.71 9.85
CA GLU A 145 -69.12 49.55 8.91
C GLU A 145 -69.09 50.66 7.85
N LYS A 146 -68.62 50.33 6.65
CA LYS A 146 -69.02 51.06 5.45
C LYS A 146 -69.97 50.16 4.69
N GLY A 147 -71.26 50.43 4.88
CA GLY A 147 -72.25 50.24 3.84
C GLY A 147 -73.45 49.40 4.24
N GLU A 148 -74.32 49.94 5.10
CA GLU A 148 -75.74 49.76 4.85
C GLU A 148 -76.53 51.00 5.27
N ARG A 149 -77.12 51.68 4.27
CA ARG A 149 -78.48 52.26 4.23
C ARG A 149 -78.59 53.33 3.13
N ALA A 150 -79.18 52.94 2.00
CA ALA A 150 -80.36 53.53 1.35
C ALA A 150 -80.64 52.79 0.05
#